data_AF-A0A1Y5T3B2-F1
#
_entry.id   AF-A0A1Y5T3B2-F1
#
_cell.length_a   1.000
_cell.length_b   1.000
_cell.length_c   1.000
_cell.angle_alpha   90.00
_cell.angle_beta   90.00
_cell.angle_gamma   90.00
#
_symmetry.space_group_name_H-M   'P 1'
#
loop_
_entity.id
_entity.type
_entity.pdbx_description
1 polymer ?
#
loop_
_entity_poly.entity_id
_entity_poly.type
_entity_poly.pdbx_seq_one_letter_code
_entity_poly.pdbx_strand_id
1 'polypeptide(L)'
;MSLPIITADQRLAEMRGVKAAIFGASGAGKTTLLRTLKASTTLFFDLEAGDLAVEGLAIDTIRPRTWTECRDFAVFIGGANPALRDDQPYSRAHYDAVCKKFGDPAALDKYDTIFVDSITVAGRLCFQWCKGQPEAHSDKTGKPDVRGAYGLHGREMIGWLTHLQHTRAKNVIFVGILDEKLDDFNRKHFVPQIEGSKTGLELPGIVDEVLTLTSLPDEQGELRRVFVCQTQNPWGYPAKDRSGRLEMLEPPDLGRLIDKIHQPLPLDARPLVIDPPAIPAPAANSQTDPSN
;
A
#
# COMPACT_ATOMS: atom_id res chain seq x y z
N MET A 1 33.65 -18.35 9.27
CA MET A 1 32.48 -17.58 8.78
C MET A 1 32.61 -16.17 9.30
N SER A 2 32.58 -15.16 8.43
CA SER A 2 32.55 -13.75 8.84
C SER A 2 31.14 -13.40 9.33
N LEU A 3 31.03 -12.56 10.37
CA LEU A 3 29.74 -12.00 10.78
C LEU A 3 29.13 -11.23 9.58
N PRO A 4 27.85 -11.46 9.22
CA PRO A 4 27.21 -10.82 8.07
C PRO A 4 26.79 -9.38 8.40
N ILE A 5 27.76 -8.54 8.77
CA ILE A 5 27.54 -7.12 9.08
C ILE A 5 27.61 -6.33 7.77
N ILE A 6 26.52 -5.65 7.44
CA ILE A 6 26.48 -4.67 6.34
C ILE A 6 27.05 -3.35 6.88
N THR A 7 28.10 -2.83 6.24
CA THR A 7 28.73 -1.56 6.61
C THR A 7 27.79 -0.37 6.33
N ALA A 8 28.09 0.79 6.94
CA ALA A 8 27.31 2.01 6.68
C ALA A 8 27.29 2.38 5.19
N ASP A 9 28.43 2.29 4.51
CA ASP A 9 28.57 2.61 3.08
C ASP A 9 27.79 1.61 2.22
N GLN A 10 27.86 0.31 2.52
CA GLN A 10 27.05 -0.70 1.83
C GLN A 10 25.56 -0.45 2.03
N ARG A 11 25.12 -0.14 3.25
CA ARG A 11 23.71 0.18 3.55
C ARG A 11 23.21 1.42 2.81
N LEU A 12 24.07 2.44 2.66
CA LEU A 12 23.75 3.67 1.93
C LEU A 12 23.78 3.48 0.41
N ALA A 13 24.59 2.56 -0.09
CA ALA A 13 24.68 2.22 -1.51
C ALA A 13 23.57 1.27 -1.99
N GLU A 14 22.91 0.53 -1.09
CA GLU A 14 21.76 -0.31 -1.42
C GLU A 14 20.59 0.52 -1.95
N MET A 15 20.19 0.27 -3.20
CA MET A 15 18.95 0.83 -3.74
C MET A 15 17.74 0.27 -2.98
N ARG A 16 16.90 1.17 -2.48
CA ARG A 16 15.65 0.86 -1.77
C ARG A 16 14.50 1.48 -2.53
N GLY A 17 13.62 0.66 -3.07
CA GLY A 17 12.41 1.15 -3.72
C GLY A 17 11.31 1.52 -2.72
N VAL A 18 10.53 2.52 -3.06
CA VAL A 18 9.42 3.05 -2.27
C VAL A 18 8.27 2.04 -2.21
N LYS A 19 7.76 1.78 -1.00
CA LYS A 19 6.53 1.00 -0.78
C LYS A 19 5.40 1.96 -0.42
N ALA A 20 4.45 2.14 -1.32
CA ALA A 20 3.37 3.11 -1.12
C ALA A 20 1.99 2.47 -1.27
N ALA A 21 1.05 2.91 -0.46
CA ALA A 21 -0.38 2.68 -0.66
C ALA A 21 -1.09 4.02 -0.90
N ILE A 22 -1.75 4.16 -2.03
CA ILE A 22 -2.43 5.40 -2.46
C ILE A 22 -3.93 5.14 -2.50
N PHE A 23 -4.67 5.89 -1.69
CA PHE A 23 -6.12 5.77 -1.60
C PHE A 23 -6.82 7.01 -2.13
N GLY A 24 -7.93 6.82 -2.82
CA GLY A 24 -8.76 7.92 -3.30
C GLY A 24 -10.13 7.43 -3.71
N ALA A 25 -11.11 8.33 -3.70
CA ALA A 25 -12.47 8.01 -4.11
C ALA A 25 -12.50 7.42 -5.54
N SER A 26 -13.62 6.79 -5.90
CA SER A 26 -13.84 6.39 -7.30
C SER A 26 -13.75 7.62 -8.21
N GLY A 27 -13.09 7.48 -9.37
CA GLY A 27 -12.86 8.62 -10.29
C GLY A 27 -11.78 9.62 -9.85
N ALA A 28 -11.12 9.45 -8.69
CA ALA A 28 -10.07 10.37 -8.22
C ALA A 28 -8.82 10.43 -9.12
N GLY A 29 -8.69 9.53 -10.11
CA GLY A 29 -7.56 9.50 -11.04
C GLY A 29 -6.39 8.63 -10.59
N LYS A 30 -6.62 7.62 -9.74
CA LYS A 30 -5.57 6.71 -9.23
C LYS A 30 -4.79 6.04 -10.35
N THR A 31 -5.46 5.38 -11.27
CA THR A 31 -4.84 4.72 -12.44
C THR A 31 -4.12 5.71 -13.35
N THR A 32 -4.60 6.95 -13.45
CA THR A 32 -3.96 7.99 -14.29
C THR A 32 -2.57 8.40 -13.79
N LEU A 33 -2.21 8.06 -12.54
CA LEU A 33 -0.86 8.26 -12.02
C LEU A 33 0.20 7.49 -12.83
N LEU A 34 -0.16 6.42 -13.53
CA LEU A 34 0.73 5.71 -14.46
C LEU A 34 1.31 6.63 -15.53
N ARG A 35 0.58 7.70 -15.94
CA ARG A 35 1.06 8.69 -16.91
C ARG A 35 2.20 9.57 -16.38
N THR A 36 2.42 9.57 -15.07
CA THR A 36 3.48 10.31 -14.39
C THR A 36 4.73 9.46 -14.15
N LEU A 37 4.66 8.16 -14.48
CA LEU A 37 5.77 7.22 -14.37
C LEU A 37 6.42 6.98 -15.73
N LYS A 38 7.64 6.43 -15.71
CA LYS A 38 8.33 5.98 -16.92
C LYS A 38 7.77 4.63 -17.36
N ALA A 39 6.95 4.63 -18.41
CA ALA A 39 6.28 3.43 -18.90
C ALA A 39 7.24 2.27 -19.25
N SER A 40 8.44 2.56 -19.77
CA SER A 40 9.42 1.53 -20.16
C SER A 40 10.02 0.76 -18.99
N THR A 41 9.91 1.27 -17.76
CA THR A 41 10.46 0.65 -16.53
C THR A 41 9.39 0.42 -15.47
N THR A 42 8.11 0.58 -15.83
CA THR A 42 6.97 0.31 -14.96
C THR A 42 6.23 -0.92 -15.45
N LEU A 43 5.99 -1.89 -14.57
CA LEU A 43 5.08 -3.00 -14.81
C LEU A 43 3.71 -2.68 -14.21
N PHE A 44 2.69 -2.64 -15.06
CA PHE A 44 1.31 -2.44 -14.63
C PHE A 44 0.68 -3.79 -14.24
N PHE A 45 0.28 -3.91 -12.97
CA PHE A 45 -0.42 -5.06 -12.42
C PHE A 45 -1.90 -4.70 -12.32
N ASP A 46 -2.64 -5.03 -13.38
CA ASP A 46 -4.03 -4.61 -13.61
C ASP A 46 -5.02 -5.70 -13.19
N LEU A 47 -5.74 -5.44 -12.10
CA LEU A 47 -6.82 -6.24 -11.54
C LEU A 47 -8.20 -5.65 -11.84
N GLU A 48 -8.29 -4.34 -12.07
CA GLU A 48 -9.55 -3.59 -12.17
C GLU A 48 -10.03 -3.39 -13.63
N ALA A 49 -9.28 -3.89 -14.62
CA ALA A 49 -9.50 -3.65 -16.05
C ALA A 49 -9.49 -2.14 -16.38
N GLY A 50 -8.50 -1.43 -15.84
CA GLY A 50 -8.36 0.02 -15.89
C GLY A 50 -7.94 0.61 -17.26
N ASP A 51 -8.13 -0.15 -18.35
CA ASP A 51 -7.58 0.15 -19.69
C ASP A 51 -7.93 1.56 -20.19
N LEU A 52 -9.12 2.08 -19.85
CA LEU A 52 -9.55 3.43 -20.25
C LEU A 52 -8.65 4.55 -19.71
N ALA A 53 -8.17 4.44 -18.46
CA ALA A 53 -7.34 5.48 -17.85
C ALA A 53 -5.93 5.56 -18.47
N VAL A 54 -5.48 4.44 -19.06
CA VAL A 54 -4.15 4.27 -19.67
C VAL A 54 -4.20 4.14 -21.19
N GLU A 55 -5.34 4.46 -21.81
CA GLU A 55 -5.46 4.41 -23.27
C GLU A 55 -4.34 5.23 -23.94
N GLY A 56 -3.66 4.60 -24.90
CA GLY A 56 -2.51 5.15 -25.63
C GLY A 56 -1.17 5.09 -24.89
N LEU A 57 -1.12 4.63 -23.64
CA LEU A 57 0.13 4.48 -22.89
C LEU A 57 0.78 3.14 -23.22
N ALA A 58 1.98 3.17 -23.80
CA ALA A 58 2.78 1.98 -24.10
C ALA A 58 3.46 1.44 -22.83
N ILE A 59 2.66 0.82 -21.95
CA ILE A 59 3.09 0.22 -20.69
C ILE A 59 2.89 -1.30 -20.74
N ASP A 60 3.88 -2.03 -20.21
CA ASP A 60 3.77 -3.48 -20.07
C ASP A 60 2.80 -3.83 -18.94
N THR A 61 1.88 -4.77 -19.17
CA THR A 61 0.78 -5.08 -18.26
C THR A 61 0.64 -6.58 -18.02
N ILE A 62 0.44 -6.98 -16.76
CA ILE A 62 -0.04 -8.31 -16.36
C ILE A 62 -1.45 -8.19 -15.79
N ARG A 63 -2.29 -9.20 -16.08
CA ARG A 63 -3.73 -9.20 -15.72
C ARG A 63 -4.15 -10.48 -15.00
N PRO A 64 -3.75 -10.66 -13.72
CA PRO A 64 -4.23 -11.77 -12.93
C PRO A 64 -5.74 -11.65 -12.69
N ARG A 65 -6.43 -12.78 -12.71
CA ARG A 65 -7.88 -12.91 -12.53
C ARG A 65 -8.24 -13.71 -11.28
N THR A 66 -7.27 -14.38 -10.67
CA THR A 66 -7.48 -15.22 -9.48
C THR A 66 -6.51 -14.84 -8.37
N TRP A 67 -6.88 -15.13 -7.13
CA TRP A 67 -5.97 -14.96 -5.99
C TRP A 67 -4.69 -15.77 -6.13
N THR A 68 -4.77 -16.96 -6.74
CA THR A 68 -3.58 -17.80 -6.98
C THR A 68 -2.61 -17.10 -7.93
N GLU A 69 -3.09 -16.52 -9.04
CA GLU A 69 -2.24 -15.74 -9.93
C GLU A 69 -1.65 -14.50 -9.25
N CYS A 70 -2.39 -13.84 -8.34
CA CYS A 70 -1.83 -12.75 -7.54
C CYS A 70 -0.62 -13.20 -6.71
N ARG A 71 -0.69 -14.40 -6.13
CA ARG A 71 0.43 -14.99 -5.36
C ARG A 71 1.57 -15.46 -6.28
N ASP A 72 1.24 -16.04 -7.43
CA ASP A 72 2.24 -16.46 -8.43
C ASP A 72 3.07 -15.25 -8.90
N PHE A 73 2.41 -14.16 -9.31
CA PHE A 73 3.13 -12.96 -9.73
C PHE A 73 3.91 -12.33 -8.58
N ALA A 74 3.37 -12.32 -7.36
CA ALA A 74 4.10 -11.80 -6.21
C ALA A 74 5.39 -12.60 -5.93
N VAL A 75 5.36 -13.94 -5.96
CA VAL A 75 6.58 -14.74 -5.81
C VAL A 75 7.53 -14.57 -6.98
N PHE A 76 7.00 -14.42 -8.21
CA PHE A 76 7.84 -14.18 -9.38
C PHE A 76 8.59 -12.85 -9.28
N ILE A 77 7.93 -11.82 -8.75
CA ILE A 77 8.47 -10.47 -8.52
C ILE A 77 9.44 -10.43 -7.33
N GLY A 78 9.04 -11.02 -6.21
CA GLY A 78 9.77 -10.93 -4.93
C GLY A 78 10.84 -12.01 -4.72
N GLY A 79 10.82 -13.07 -5.51
CA GLY A 79 11.66 -14.25 -5.33
C GLY A 79 11.17 -15.19 -4.22
N ALA A 80 11.90 -16.28 -4.01
CA ALA A 80 11.60 -17.21 -2.93
C ALA A 80 11.90 -16.60 -1.54
N ASN A 81 11.01 -16.83 -0.57
CA ASN A 81 11.29 -16.54 0.83
C ASN A 81 11.98 -17.75 1.48
N PRO A 82 13.27 -17.65 1.87
CA PRO A 82 14.02 -18.78 2.41
C PRO A 82 13.56 -19.24 3.80
N ALA A 83 12.74 -18.45 4.50
CA ALA A 83 12.21 -18.80 5.81
C ALA A 83 10.98 -19.72 5.74
N LEU A 84 10.41 -19.93 4.55
CA LEU A 84 9.18 -20.69 4.35
C LEU A 84 9.47 -22.13 3.91
N ARG A 85 8.68 -23.06 4.43
CA ARG A 85 8.71 -24.47 4.02
C ARG A 85 8.12 -24.63 2.62
N ASP A 86 8.47 -25.71 1.93
CA ASP A 86 8.08 -25.95 0.54
C ASP A 86 6.56 -25.99 0.31
N ASP A 87 5.78 -26.41 1.31
CA ASP A 87 4.30 -26.46 1.27
C ASP A 87 3.62 -25.09 1.37
N GLN A 88 4.37 -24.03 1.71
CA GLN A 88 3.82 -22.72 1.98
C GLN A 88 3.88 -21.81 0.74
N PRO A 89 2.91 -20.88 0.57
CA PRO A 89 3.03 -19.82 -0.43
C PRO A 89 4.33 -19.05 -0.27
N TYR A 90 4.91 -18.64 -1.40
CA TYR A 90 6.19 -17.91 -1.49
C TYR A 90 7.45 -18.71 -1.11
N SER A 91 7.34 -20.02 -0.89
CA SER A 91 8.48 -20.91 -0.67
C SER A 91 9.39 -21.02 -1.90
N ARG A 92 10.53 -21.70 -1.74
CA ARG A 92 11.42 -22.03 -2.86
C ARG A 92 10.71 -22.91 -3.89
N ALA A 93 9.99 -23.93 -3.45
CA ALA A 93 9.21 -24.79 -4.33
C ALA A 93 8.14 -24.02 -5.11
N HIS A 94 7.44 -23.08 -4.46
CA HIS A 94 6.48 -22.20 -5.14
C HIS A 94 7.14 -21.34 -6.20
N TYR A 95 8.26 -20.68 -5.87
CA TYR A 95 9.01 -19.86 -6.80
C TYR A 95 9.51 -20.65 -8.02
N ASP A 96 10.10 -21.83 -7.80
CA ASP A 96 10.62 -22.67 -8.89
C ASP A 96 9.48 -23.16 -9.80
N ALA A 97 8.31 -23.48 -9.25
CA ALA A 97 7.13 -23.85 -10.02
C ALA A 97 6.62 -22.68 -10.89
N VAL A 98 6.61 -21.47 -10.33
CA VAL A 98 6.20 -20.27 -11.06
C VAL A 98 7.22 -19.89 -12.14
N CYS A 99 8.53 -20.01 -11.89
CA CYS A 99 9.55 -19.78 -12.93
C CYS A 99 9.40 -20.78 -14.10
N LYS A 100 9.03 -22.04 -13.84
CA LYS A 100 8.70 -22.98 -14.93
C LYS A 100 7.47 -22.56 -15.73
N LYS A 101 6.51 -21.90 -15.10
CA LYS A 101 5.24 -21.44 -15.71
C LYS A 101 5.41 -20.13 -16.50
N PHE A 102 6.14 -19.16 -15.94
CA PHE A 102 6.26 -17.80 -16.49
C PHE A 102 7.56 -17.57 -17.25
N GLY A 103 8.56 -18.44 -17.09
CA GLY A 103 9.88 -18.30 -17.71
C GLY A 103 10.90 -17.63 -16.79
N ASP A 104 11.89 -17.00 -17.40
CA ASP A 104 13.03 -16.43 -16.68
C ASP A 104 12.63 -15.15 -15.92
N PRO A 105 12.81 -15.10 -14.58
CA PRO A 105 12.56 -13.90 -13.78
C PRO A 105 13.42 -12.69 -14.17
N ALA A 106 14.54 -12.87 -14.89
CA ALA A 106 15.35 -11.76 -15.41
C ALA A 106 14.55 -10.84 -16.35
N ALA A 107 13.43 -11.31 -16.92
CA ALA A 107 12.50 -10.47 -17.67
C ALA A 107 11.92 -9.30 -16.84
N LEU A 108 11.96 -9.41 -15.50
CA LEU A 108 11.51 -8.36 -14.58
C LEU A 108 12.60 -7.33 -14.23
N ASP A 109 13.87 -7.56 -14.61
CA ASP A 109 14.99 -6.69 -14.22
C ASP A 109 14.89 -5.30 -14.84
N LYS A 110 14.23 -5.17 -15.99
CA LYS A 110 13.97 -3.87 -16.64
C LYS A 110 12.99 -2.98 -15.85
N TYR A 111 12.19 -3.56 -14.95
CA TYR A 111 11.20 -2.80 -14.20
C TYR A 111 11.75 -2.34 -12.85
N ASP A 112 11.77 -1.03 -12.62
CA ASP A 112 12.03 -0.44 -11.31
C ASP A 112 10.74 -0.29 -10.50
N THR A 113 9.56 -0.26 -11.14
CA THR A 113 8.30 0.05 -10.47
C THR A 113 7.23 -0.98 -10.81
N ILE A 114 6.56 -1.50 -9.77
CA ILE A 114 5.37 -2.34 -9.89
C ILE A 114 4.18 -1.51 -9.43
N PHE A 115 3.24 -1.24 -10.33
CA PHE A 115 2.04 -0.47 -10.03
C PHE A 115 0.83 -1.40 -9.98
N VAL A 116 0.23 -1.57 -8.80
CA VAL A 116 -0.82 -2.55 -8.51
C VAL A 116 -2.17 -1.85 -8.40
N ASP A 117 -3.04 -2.07 -9.38
CA ASP A 117 -4.37 -1.48 -9.48
C ASP A 117 -5.45 -2.57 -9.55
N SER A 118 -6.13 -2.92 -8.46
CA SER A 118 -6.05 -2.30 -7.13
C SER A 118 -5.95 -3.31 -6.00
N ILE A 119 -5.43 -2.86 -4.86
CA ILE A 119 -5.47 -3.60 -3.59
C ILE A 119 -6.92 -3.91 -3.16
N THR A 120 -7.86 -3.05 -3.54
CA THR A 120 -9.30 -3.26 -3.31
C THR A 120 -9.80 -4.49 -4.06
N VAL A 121 -9.48 -4.63 -5.35
CA VAL A 121 -9.86 -5.82 -6.14
C VAL A 121 -9.07 -7.06 -5.68
N ALA A 122 -7.78 -6.93 -5.37
CA ALA A 122 -6.98 -8.02 -4.82
C ALA A 122 -7.63 -8.59 -3.53
N GLY A 123 -8.11 -7.70 -2.65
CA GLY A 123 -8.84 -8.06 -1.44
C GLY A 123 -10.08 -8.91 -1.72
N ARG A 124 -10.88 -8.51 -2.71
CA ARG A 124 -12.09 -9.25 -3.12
C ARG A 124 -11.75 -10.63 -3.69
N LEU A 125 -10.74 -10.73 -4.56
CA LEU A 125 -10.27 -12.01 -5.11
C LEU A 125 -9.78 -12.95 -4.00
N CYS A 126 -9.00 -12.40 -3.06
CA CYS A 126 -8.52 -13.13 -1.90
C CYS A 126 -9.66 -13.67 -1.05
N PHE A 127 -10.63 -12.81 -0.69
CA PHE A 127 -11.75 -13.23 0.15
C PHE A 127 -12.64 -14.27 -0.56
N GLN A 128 -12.87 -14.11 -1.87
CA GLN A 128 -13.58 -15.11 -2.67
C GLN A 128 -12.86 -16.47 -2.65
N TRP A 129 -11.54 -16.47 -2.81
CA TRP A 129 -10.73 -17.69 -2.71
C TRP A 129 -10.79 -18.30 -1.30
N CYS A 130 -10.71 -17.47 -0.25
CA CYS A 130 -10.75 -17.90 1.15
C CYS A 130 -12.05 -18.62 1.50
N LYS A 131 -13.20 -18.17 0.99
CA LYS A 131 -14.51 -18.82 1.22
C LYS A 131 -14.55 -20.27 0.71
N GLY A 132 -13.69 -20.64 -0.25
CA GLY A 132 -13.59 -22.00 -0.77
C GLY A 132 -12.60 -22.90 -0.01
N GLN A 133 -11.89 -22.38 0.99
CA GLN A 133 -10.86 -23.15 1.71
C GLN A 133 -11.45 -23.95 2.87
N PRO A 134 -10.80 -25.05 3.30
CA PRO A 134 -11.24 -25.84 4.45
C PRO A 134 -11.45 -25.02 5.72
N GLU A 135 -10.58 -24.05 6.01
CA GLU A 135 -10.65 -23.18 7.19
C GLU A 135 -11.85 -22.22 7.18
N ALA A 136 -12.54 -22.07 6.05
CA ALA A 136 -13.80 -21.34 5.94
C ALA A 136 -15.02 -22.25 6.15
N HIS A 137 -14.84 -23.47 6.66
CA HIS A 137 -15.90 -24.42 6.93
C HIS A 137 -15.75 -25.00 8.34
N SER A 138 -16.88 -25.26 9.01
CA SER A 138 -16.88 -25.86 10.34
C SER A 138 -16.56 -27.36 10.28
N ASP A 139 -15.49 -27.80 10.96
CA ASP A 139 -15.15 -29.23 11.07
C ASP A 139 -16.29 -30.09 11.65
N LYS A 140 -17.15 -29.48 12.49
CA LYS A 140 -18.26 -30.18 13.15
C LYS A 140 -19.50 -30.33 12.26
N THR A 141 -19.76 -29.36 11.39
CA THR A 141 -21.06 -29.25 10.68
C THR A 141 -20.94 -29.17 9.17
N GLY A 142 -19.74 -28.96 8.63
CA GLY A 142 -19.48 -28.71 7.22
C GLY A 142 -20.04 -27.38 6.70
N LYS A 143 -20.70 -26.59 7.55
CA LYS A 143 -21.31 -25.30 7.16
C LYS A 143 -20.25 -24.21 7.01
N PRO A 144 -20.47 -23.21 6.13
CA PRO A 144 -19.58 -22.06 5.99
C PRO A 144 -19.34 -21.34 7.33
N ASP A 145 -18.07 -21.17 7.69
CA ASP A 145 -17.60 -20.35 8.80
C ASP A 145 -17.03 -19.03 8.27
N VAL A 146 -17.85 -17.99 8.37
CA VAL A 146 -17.49 -16.63 7.95
C VAL A 146 -16.31 -16.08 8.76
N ARG A 147 -16.19 -16.43 10.05
CA ARG A 147 -15.08 -15.95 10.89
C ARG A 147 -13.76 -16.58 10.45
N GLY A 148 -13.78 -17.89 10.18
CA GLY A 148 -12.66 -18.62 9.59
C GLY A 148 -12.19 -18.01 8.26
N ALA A 149 -13.16 -17.69 7.37
CA ALA A 149 -12.87 -17.04 6.09
C ALA A 149 -12.19 -15.67 6.25
N TYR A 150 -12.68 -14.79 7.14
CA TYR A 150 -12.03 -13.50 7.39
C TYR A 150 -10.65 -13.64 8.05
N GLY A 151 -10.50 -14.61 8.95
CA GLY A 151 -9.22 -14.92 9.58
C GLY A 151 -8.17 -15.35 8.55
N LEU A 152 -8.55 -16.22 7.60
CA LEU A 152 -7.69 -16.63 6.50
C LEU A 152 -7.41 -15.48 5.53
N HIS A 153 -8.43 -14.72 5.14
CA HIS A 153 -8.30 -13.55 4.27
C HIS A 153 -7.28 -12.55 4.78
N GLY A 154 -7.37 -12.20 6.07
CA GLY A 154 -6.40 -11.32 6.71
C GLY A 154 -4.97 -11.88 6.68
N ARG A 155 -4.77 -13.20 6.90
CA ARG A 155 -3.43 -13.80 6.81
C ARG A 155 -2.88 -13.78 5.38
N GLU A 156 -3.70 -14.13 4.40
CA GLU A 156 -3.32 -14.18 3.00
C GLU A 156 -2.95 -12.79 2.45
N MET A 157 -3.79 -11.78 2.72
CA MET A 157 -3.52 -10.40 2.29
C MET A 157 -2.25 -9.84 2.91
N ILE A 158 -2.04 -10.03 4.21
CA ILE A 158 -0.82 -9.58 4.89
C ILE A 158 0.40 -10.30 4.33
N GLY A 159 0.32 -11.62 4.12
CA GLY A 159 1.39 -12.39 3.49
C GLY A 159 1.76 -11.85 2.11
N TRP A 160 0.77 -11.53 1.27
CA TRP A 160 0.97 -10.95 -0.06
C TRP A 160 1.61 -9.56 -0.02
N LEU A 161 1.09 -8.67 0.82
CA LEU A 161 1.62 -7.31 0.98
C LEU A 161 3.05 -7.33 1.52
N THR A 162 3.32 -8.12 2.57
CA THR A 162 4.66 -8.26 3.14
C THR A 162 5.64 -8.88 2.15
N HIS A 163 5.20 -9.86 1.36
CA HIS A 163 6.07 -10.46 0.34
C HIS A 163 6.49 -9.44 -0.72
N LEU A 164 5.55 -8.68 -1.26
CA LEU A 164 5.84 -7.59 -2.22
C LEU A 164 6.67 -6.47 -1.58
N GLN A 165 6.43 -6.14 -0.32
CA GLN A 165 7.21 -5.17 0.47
C GLN A 165 8.69 -5.60 0.60
N HIS A 166 8.99 -6.89 0.68
CA HIS A 166 10.37 -7.38 0.75
C HIS A 166 11.12 -7.33 -0.59
N THR A 167 10.47 -6.96 -1.70
CA THR A 167 11.11 -6.76 -3.01
C THR A 167 11.96 -5.48 -3.00
N ARG A 168 13.12 -5.49 -2.33
CA ARG A 168 13.88 -4.26 -1.97
C ARG A 168 14.25 -3.36 -3.14
N ALA A 169 14.59 -3.96 -4.30
CA ALA A 169 15.13 -3.23 -5.45
C ALA A 169 14.07 -2.53 -6.32
N LYS A 170 12.78 -2.67 -6.03
CA LYS A 170 11.69 -2.13 -6.85
C LYS A 170 10.78 -1.20 -6.05
N ASN A 171 10.25 -0.15 -6.63
CA ASN A 171 9.10 0.55 -6.08
C ASN A 171 7.87 -0.37 -6.20
N VAL A 172 7.04 -0.43 -5.16
CA VAL A 172 5.76 -1.16 -5.21
C VAL A 172 4.67 -0.22 -4.74
N ILE A 173 3.78 0.12 -5.68
CA ILE A 173 2.73 1.12 -5.48
C ILE A 173 1.39 0.40 -5.54
N PHE A 174 0.69 0.34 -4.42
CA PHE A 174 -0.68 -0.14 -4.35
C PHE A 174 -1.62 1.03 -4.48
N VAL A 175 -2.60 0.96 -5.38
CA VAL A 175 -3.72 1.90 -5.38
C VAL A 175 -4.99 1.21 -4.91
N GLY A 176 -5.88 1.95 -4.25
CA GLY A 176 -7.14 1.42 -3.71
C GLY A 176 -8.21 2.50 -3.56
N ILE A 177 -9.45 2.05 -3.38
CA ILE A 177 -10.59 2.96 -3.16
C ILE A 177 -10.56 3.46 -1.70
N LEU A 178 -10.90 4.74 -1.51
CA LEU A 178 -11.14 5.35 -0.21
C LEU A 178 -12.64 5.62 -0.05
N ASP A 179 -13.24 5.05 0.99
CA ASP A 179 -14.63 5.33 1.36
C ASP A 179 -14.69 6.48 2.37
N GLU A 180 -15.69 7.35 2.22
CA GLU A 180 -16.10 8.31 3.26
C GLU A 180 -17.27 7.69 4.03
N LYS A 181 -17.13 7.58 5.35
CA LYS A 181 -18.14 7.02 6.24
C LYS A 181 -18.46 8.01 7.37
N LEU A 182 -19.63 7.83 7.97
CA LEU A 182 -20.05 8.56 9.16
C LEU A 182 -19.88 7.65 10.37
N ASP A 183 -19.33 8.18 11.45
CA ASP A 183 -19.36 7.52 12.75
C ASP A 183 -20.72 7.71 13.46
N ASP A 184 -20.87 7.13 14.65
CA ASP A 184 -22.10 7.21 15.45
C ASP A 184 -22.44 8.66 15.88
N PHE A 185 -21.49 9.59 15.76
CA PHE A 185 -21.65 11.01 16.06
C PHE A 185 -21.78 11.88 14.80
N ASN A 186 -22.04 11.25 13.64
CA ASN A 186 -22.18 11.91 12.35
C ASN A 186 -20.92 12.67 11.90
N ARG A 187 -19.74 12.23 12.36
CA ARG A 187 -18.45 12.77 11.93
C ARG A 187 -17.92 11.94 10.78
N LYS A 188 -17.40 12.64 9.77
CA LYS A 188 -16.78 12.02 8.61
C LYS A 188 -15.47 11.36 9.01
N HIS A 189 -15.26 10.13 8.58
CA HIS A 189 -13.98 9.45 8.63
C HIS A 189 -13.74 8.70 7.33
N PHE A 190 -12.48 8.61 6.92
CA PHE A 190 -12.08 8.01 5.66
C PHE A 190 -11.41 6.66 5.90
N VAL A 191 -11.85 5.62 5.18
CA VAL A 191 -11.33 4.27 5.34
C VAL A 191 -10.99 3.64 3.99
N PRO A 192 -9.81 3.00 3.86
CA PRO A 192 -9.52 2.17 2.70
C PRO A 192 -10.60 1.09 2.49
N GLN A 193 -11.11 0.99 1.28
CA GLN A 193 -12.03 -0.08 0.91
C GLN A 193 -11.24 -1.36 0.63
N ILE A 194 -11.03 -2.15 1.67
CA ILE A 194 -10.41 -3.46 1.61
C ILE A 194 -11.32 -4.43 2.37
N GLU A 195 -11.50 -5.63 1.84
CA GLU A 195 -12.32 -6.66 2.48
C GLU A 195 -11.72 -7.04 3.85
N GLY A 196 -12.57 -7.15 4.88
CA GLY A 196 -12.13 -7.38 6.26
C GLY A 196 -11.36 -6.20 6.90
N SER A 197 -11.21 -6.25 8.23
CA SER A 197 -10.59 -5.15 9.00
C SER A 197 -9.06 -5.26 9.12
N LYS A 198 -8.53 -6.50 9.17
CA LYS A 198 -7.11 -6.75 9.49
C LYS A 198 -6.16 -6.07 8.51
N THR A 199 -6.43 -6.22 7.20
CA THR A 199 -5.56 -5.67 6.15
C THR A 199 -5.44 -4.16 6.24
N GLY A 200 -6.56 -3.44 6.37
CA GLY A 200 -6.55 -1.99 6.49
C GLY A 200 -5.83 -1.47 7.73
N LEU A 201 -5.93 -2.19 8.86
CA LEU A 201 -5.27 -1.84 10.12
C LEU A 201 -3.76 -2.04 10.09
N GLU A 202 -3.27 -3.12 9.48
CA GLU A 202 -1.85 -3.46 9.46
C GLU A 202 -1.09 -2.86 8.26
N LEU A 203 -1.79 -2.53 7.17
CA LEU A 203 -1.17 -1.97 5.96
C LEU A 203 -0.24 -0.76 6.26
N PRO A 204 -0.62 0.24 7.08
CA PRO A 204 0.28 1.34 7.44
C PRO A 204 1.55 0.89 8.17
N GLY A 205 1.56 -0.28 8.81
CA GLY A 205 2.77 -0.87 9.39
C GLY A 205 3.70 -1.50 8.36
N ILE A 206 3.15 -1.97 7.24
CA ILE A 206 3.84 -2.72 6.18
C ILE A 206 4.51 -1.77 5.18
N VAL A 207 3.76 -0.82 4.60
CA VAL A 207 4.29 0.09 3.57
C VAL A 207 5.10 1.22 4.21
N ASP A 208 5.91 1.94 3.44
CA ASP A 208 6.61 3.13 3.92
C ASP A 208 5.69 4.35 3.87
N GLU A 209 4.96 4.48 2.77
CA GLU A 209 4.09 5.63 2.48
C GLU A 209 2.61 5.21 2.44
N VAL A 210 1.75 6.00 3.07
CA VAL A 210 0.30 5.96 2.84
C VAL A 210 -0.10 7.35 2.37
N LEU A 211 -0.68 7.45 1.18
CA LEU A 211 -1.04 8.72 0.55
C LEU A 211 -2.54 8.74 0.26
N THR A 212 -3.17 9.89 0.45
CA THR A 212 -4.54 10.10 -0.05
C THR A 212 -4.51 10.99 -1.30
N LEU A 213 -5.03 10.49 -2.41
CA LEU A 213 -5.29 11.26 -3.63
C LEU A 213 -6.70 11.85 -3.56
N THR A 214 -6.78 13.18 -3.44
CA THR A 214 -8.04 13.91 -3.33
C THR A 214 -7.98 15.24 -4.08
N SER A 215 -9.10 15.95 -4.16
CA SER A 215 -9.16 17.31 -4.70
C SER A 215 -9.40 18.31 -3.57
N LEU A 216 -8.52 19.29 -3.41
CA LEU A 216 -8.64 20.38 -2.44
C LEU A 216 -8.69 21.73 -3.16
N PRO A 217 -9.41 22.74 -2.62
CA PRO A 217 -9.40 24.08 -3.18
C PRO A 217 -8.02 24.71 -3.00
N ASP A 218 -7.52 25.38 -4.05
CA ASP A 218 -6.37 26.26 -3.96
C ASP A 218 -6.74 27.65 -3.41
N GLU A 219 -5.80 28.60 -3.42
CA GLU A 219 -6.02 29.97 -2.92
C GLU A 219 -7.12 30.73 -3.67
N GLN A 220 -7.44 30.33 -4.90
CA GLN A 220 -8.55 30.91 -5.68
C GLN A 220 -9.86 30.14 -5.51
N GLY A 221 -9.87 29.06 -4.73
CA GLY A 221 -11.01 28.18 -4.54
C GLY A 221 -11.17 27.10 -5.60
N GLU A 222 -10.23 27.00 -6.55
CA GLU A 222 -10.29 26.02 -7.63
C GLU A 222 -9.84 24.65 -7.13
N LEU A 223 -10.62 23.60 -7.45
CA LEU A 223 -10.30 22.25 -6.99
C LEU A 223 -9.09 21.69 -7.76
N ARG A 224 -8.03 21.41 -7.01
CA ARG A 224 -6.79 20.81 -7.52
C ARG A 224 -6.60 19.43 -6.91
N ARG A 225 -6.30 18.46 -7.78
CA ARG A 225 -5.89 17.13 -7.34
C ARG A 225 -4.53 17.23 -6.66
N VAL A 226 -4.39 16.60 -5.50
CA VAL A 226 -3.19 16.59 -4.67
C VAL A 226 -3.03 15.25 -3.96
N PHE A 227 -1.81 14.94 -3.56
CA PHE A 227 -1.54 13.94 -2.52
C PHE A 227 -1.55 14.60 -1.15
N VAL A 228 -2.23 13.99 -0.20
CA VAL A 228 -2.09 14.27 1.23
C VAL A 228 -1.14 13.23 1.82
N CYS A 229 -0.01 13.69 2.36
CA CYS A 229 1.13 12.80 2.69
C CYS A 229 1.35 12.63 4.20
N GLN A 230 0.92 13.59 5.01
CA GLN A 230 1.24 13.62 6.44
C GLN A 230 0.08 13.18 7.33
N THR A 231 0.37 12.41 8.38
CA THR A 231 -0.63 11.85 9.31
C THR A 231 -1.42 12.93 10.05
N GLN A 232 -0.76 14.03 10.45
CA GLN A 232 -1.41 15.16 11.12
C GLN A 232 -1.94 16.19 10.11
N ASN A 233 -2.74 15.73 9.16
CA ASN A 233 -3.40 16.61 8.19
C ASN A 233 -4.76 17.11 8.73
N PRO A 234 -5.17 18.35 8.38
CA PRO A 234 -6.39 18.96 8.91
C PRO A 234 -7.69 18.35 8.36
N TRP A 235 -7.62 17.50 7.32
CA TRP A 235 -8.79 16.92 6.66
C TRP A 235 -9.16 15.52 7.17
N GLY A 236 -8.33 14.92 8.04
CA GLY A 236 -8.58 13.58 8.59
C GLY A 236 -8.37 12.45 7.57
N TYR A 237 -7.66 12.69 6.47
CA TYR A 237 -7.35 11.66 5.50
C TYR A 237 -6.30 10.68 6.04
N PRO A 238 -6.39 9.37 5.72
CA PRO A 238 -5.33 8.44 6.04
C PRO A 238 -4.09 8.79 5.24
N ALA A 239 -3.03 9.16 5.96
CA ALA A 239 -1.76 9.55 5.36
C ALA A 239 -0.60 9.24 6.31
N LYS A 240 0.56 8.97 5.75
CA LYS A 240 1.78 8.67 6.49
C LYS A 240 2.98 8.79 5.55
N ASP A 241 3.93 9.61 5.96
CA ASP A 241 5.24 9.72 5.32
C ASP A 241 6.33 9.19 6.25
N ARG A 242 6.88 8.02 5.93
CA ARG A 242 8.03 7.47 6.68
C ARG A 242 9.33 7.97 6.10
N SER A 243 9.34 8.30 4.80
CA SER A 243 10.50 8.93 4.18
C SER A 243 10.86 10.22 4.90
N GLY A 244 9.86 10.97 5.38
CA GLY A 244 9.78 12.31 6.02
C GLY A 244 10.23 13.47 5.13
N ARG A 245 10.19 13.26 3.81
CA ARG A 245 10.63 14.21 2.79
C ARG A 245 9.46 14.92 2.13
N LEU A 246 8.25 14.42 2.33
CA LEU A 246 7.07 14.92 1.68
C LEU A 246 6.46 16.06 2.50
N GLU A 247 6.03 17.08 1.80
CA GLU A 247 5.21 18.13 2.39
C GLU A 247 3.82 17.58 2.70
N MET A 248 3.03 18.33 3.48
CA MET A 248 1.65 17.93 3.78
C MET A 248 0.84 17.66 2.51
N LEU A 249 1.05 18.50 1.49
CA LEU A 249 0.46 18.38 0.17
C LEU A 249 1.56 18.27 -0.88
N GLU A 250 1.46 17.28 -1.76
CA GLU A 250 2.29 17.15 -2.95
C GLU A 250 1.43 17.20 -4.22
N PRO A 251 1.96 17.68 -5.35
CA PRO A 251 1.32 17.52 -6.65
C PRO A 251 1.07 16.02 -6.95
N PRO A 252 0.03 15.67 -7.71
CA PRO A 252 -0.34 14.28 -8.02
C PRO A 252 0.56 13.70 -9.12
N ASP A 253 1.86 13.81 -8.94
CA ASP A 253 2.92 13.31 -9.83
C ASP A 253 3.73 12.25 -9.07
N LEU A 254 3.43 10.99 -9.36
CA LEU A 254 3.99 9.86 -8.63
C LEU A 254 5.48 9.66 -8.95
N GLY A 255 5.91 9.96 -10.18
CA GLY A 255 7.32 9.90 -10.56
C GLY A 255 8.14 10.91 -9.75
N ARG A 256 7.71 12.17 -9.72
CA ARG A 256 8.37 13.21 -8.92
C ARG A 256 8.34 12.91 -7.42
N LEU A 257 7.25 12.35 -6.92
CA LEU A 257 7.14 11.96 -5.51
C LEU A 257 8.15 10.87 -5.16
N ILE A 258 8.28 9.83 -5.98
CA ILE A 258 9.27 8.76 -5.81
C ILE A 258 10.70 9.33 -5.87
N ASP A 259 10.98 10.20 -6.84
CA ASP A 259 12.29 10.85 -6.97
C ASP A 259 12.62 11.67 -5.72
N LYS A 260 11.65 12.45 -5.21
CA LYS A 260 11.79 13.24 -3.98
C LYS A 260 12.11 12.35 -2.79
N ILE A 261 11.45 11.20 -2.64
CA ILE A 261 11.70 10.23 -1.56
C ILE A 261 13.13 9.67 -1.61
N HIS A 262 13.65 9.42 -2.81
CA HIS A 262 15.01 8.86 -2.99
C HIS A 262 16.13 9.88 -2.77
N GLN A 263 15.84 11.18 -2.74
CA GLN A 263 16.89 12.18 -2.52
C GLN A 263 17.59 11.98 -1.17
N PRO A 264 18.90 12.21 -1.06
CA PRO A 264 19.59 12.21 0.22
C PRO A 264 18.92 13.22 1.17
N LEU A 265 18.64 12.81 2.41
CA LEU A 265 18.23 13.74 3.44
C LEU A 265 19.28 13.73 4.55
N PRO A 266 20.01 14.84 4.75
CA PRO A 266 20.92 14.97 5.88
C PRO A 266 20.16 14.78 7.20
N LEU A 267 20.79 14.14 8.18
CA LEU A 267 20.20 13.97 9.52
C LEU A 267 19.83 15.34 10.14
N ASP A 268 20.66 16.35 9.89
CA ASP A 268 20.46 17.72 10.42
C ASP A 268 19.24 18.44 9.81
N ALA A 269 18.73 17.96 8.67
CA ALA A 269 17.48 18.47 8.08
C ALA A 269 16.23 17.97 8.84
N ARG A 270 16.38 17.08 9.83
CA ARG A 270 15.35 16.67 10.78
C ARG A 270 15.84 16.78 12.22
N PRO A 271 15.85 17.99 12.79
CA PRO A 271 16.13 18.13 14.21
C PRO A 271 15.10 17.31 14.99
N LEU A 272 15.61 16.37 15.78
CA LEU A 272 14.78 15.62 16.72
C LEU A 272 14.34 16.59 17.82
N VAL A 273 13.06 16.95 17.83
CA VAL A 273 12.47 17.70 18.93
C VAL A 273 12.26 16.73 20.10
N ILE A 274 13.14 16.82 21.09
CA ILE A 274 13.11 16.01 22.30
C ILE A 274 12.42 16.71 23.47
N ASP A 275 12.22 18.03 23.35
CA ASP A 275 11.53 18.80 24.37
C ASP A 275 10.03 18.50 24.34
N PRO A 276 9.39 18.22 25.50
CA PRO A 276 7.97 17.99 25.54
C PRO A 276 7.22 19.25 25.12
N PRO A 277 6.13 19.15 24.34
CA PRO A 277 5.30 20.29 24.03
C PRO A 277 4.69 20.86 25.33
N ALA A 278 4.58 22.18 25.40
CA ALA A 278 3.81 22.81 26.47
C ALA A 278 2.33 22.40 26.33
N ILE A 279 1.85 21.57 27.25
CA ILE A 279 0.45 21.15 27.29
C ILE A 279 -0.34 22.29 27.96
N PRO A 280 -1.31 22.92 27.28
CA PRO A 280 -2.16 23.93 27.90
C PRO A 280 -2.90 23.34 29.11
N ALA A 281 -3.03 24.11 30.19
CA ALA A 281 -3.85 23.70 31.33
C ALA A 281 -5.29 23.45 30.84
N PRO A 282 -5.98 22.42 31.35
CA PRO A 282 -7.37 22.17 31.00
C PRO A 282 -8.18 23.44 31.29
N ALA A 283 -8.99 23.88 30.33
CA ALA A 283 -9.89 25.00 30.53
C ALA A 283 -10.75 24.71 31.78
N ALA A 284 -10.69 25.60 32.77
CA ALA A 284 -11.53 25.47 33.95
C ALA A 284 -12.99 25.45 33.48
N ASN A 285 -13.72 24.37 33.78
CA ASN A 285 -15.14 24.28 33.50
C ASN A 285 -15.79 25.54 34.05
N SER A 286 -16.38 26.34 33.15
CA SER A 286 -17.29 27.42 33.53
C SER A 286 -18.35 26.78 34.43
N GLN A 287 -18.28 27.09 35.73
CA GLN A 287 -19.31 26.70 36.68
C GLN A 287 -20.64 27.16 36.09
N THR A 288 -21.54 26.20 35.86
CA THR A 288 -22.93 26.49 35.56
C THR A 288 -23.48 27.27 36.75
N ASP A 289 -23.78 28.55 36.54
CA ASP A 289 -24.55 29.35 37.48
C ASP A 289 -25.87 28.62 37.77
N PRO A 290 -26.17 28.24 39.02
CA PRO A 290 -27.46 27.67 39.38
C PRO A 290 -28.44 28.83 39.58
N SER A 291 -28.91 29.44 38.49
CA SER A 291 -30.07 30.34 38.53
C SER A 291 -30.83 30.38 37.21
N ASN A 292 -31.81 29.48 37.07
CA ASN A 292 -33.17 29.78 36.63
C ASN A 292 -34.06 28.55 36.77
#